data_AF-A0A7C3YRE9-F1
#
_entry.id   AF-A0A7C3YRE9-F1
#
_cell.length_a   1.000
_cell.length_b   1.000
_cell.length_c   1.000
_cell.angle_alpha   90.00
_cell.angle_beta   90.00
_cell.angle_gamma   90.00
#
_symmetry.space_group_name_H-M   'P 1'
#
loop_
_entity.id
_entity.type
_entity.pdbx_description
1 polymer ?
#
loop_
_entity_poly.entity_id
_entity_poly.type
_entity_poly.pdbx_seq_one_letter_code
_entity_poly.pdbx_strand_id
1 'polypeptide(L)' 'MPSWVNPEKCDGCKAQDKTACQYICPNDLMALNREIMKAYNQEPEYCWECYSCVKICPQQAIEVRGYADFVP' A
#
# COMPACT_ATOMS: atom_id res chain seq x y z
N MET A 1 5.47 1.76 11.74
CA MET A 1 4.66 0.91 10.86
C MET A 1 4.02 1.79 9.81
N PRO A 2 4.66 2.00 8.67
CA PRO A 2 4.10 2.86 7.62
C PRO A 2 2.98 2.17 6.82
N SER A 3 2.71 2.59 5.58
CA SER A 3 1.50 2.21 4.82
C SER A 3 1.12 0.72 4.93
N TRP A 4 -0.11 0.43 5.34
CA TRP A 4 -0.69 -0.91 5.46
C TRP A 4 -1.93 -1.05 4.57
N VAL A 5 -2.23 -2.28 4.15
CA VAL A 5 -3.34 -2.58 3.24
C VAL A 5 -4.39 -3.42 3.97
N ASN A 6 -5.63 -2.92 4.06
CA ASN A 6 -6.77 -3.66 4.58
C ASN A 6 -7.18 -4.79 3.61
N PRO A 7 -7.05 -6.08 4.01
CA PRO A 7 -7.35 -7.23 3.15
C PRO A 7 -8.83 -7.33 2.75
N GLU A 8 -9.75 -6.78 3.54
CA GLU A 8 -11.19 -6.83 3.26
C GLU A 8 -11.57 -5.89 2.12
N LYS A 9 -10.89 -4.73 2.02
CA LYS A 9 -11.14 -3.72 0.99
C LYS A 9 -10.30 -3.91 -0.27
N CYS A 10 -9.07 -4.40 -0.14
CA CYS A 10 -8.17 -4.53 -1.27
C CYS A 10 -8.66 -5.59 -2.24
N ASP A 11 -8.83 -5.26 -3.52
CA ASP A 11 -9.26 -6.20 -4.56
C ASP A 11 -8.10 -6.65 -5.46
N GLY A 12 -6.88 -6.18 -5.21
CA GLY A 12 -5.71 -6.43 -6.05
C GLY A 12 -5.70 -5.65 -7.37
N CYS A 13 -6.52 -4.60 -7.50
CA CYS A 13 -6.67 -3.80 -8.72
C CYS A 13 -7.09 -4.63 -9.95
N LYS A 14 -7.92 -5.66 -9.76
CA LYS A 14 -8.35 -6.58 -10.83
C LYS A 14 -9.05 -5.90 -12.02
N ALA A 15 -9.68 -4.74 -11.79
CA ALA A 15 -10.40 -3.99 -12.82
C ALA A 15 -9.53 -2.92 -13.52
N GLN A 16 -8.22 -2.86 -13.25
CA GLN A 16 -7.31 -1.87 -13.82
C GLN A 16 -6.16 -2.56 -14.57
N ASP A 17 -5.59 -1.85 -15.55
CA ASP A 17 -4.43 -2.33 -16.32
C ASP A 17 -3.16 -2.46 -15.47
N LYS A 18 -3.08 -1.71 -14.36
CA LYS A 18 -1.94 -1.66 -13.46
C LYS A 18 -2.40 -1.64 -12.01
N THR A 19 -1.59 -2.21 -11.13
CA THR A 19 -1.78 -2.07 -9.69
C THR A 19 -1.44 -0.64 -9.27
N ALA A 20 -2.47 0.16 -8.93
CA ALA A 20 -2.34 1.59 -8.70
C ALA A 20 -1.31 1.95 -7.61
N CYS A 21 -1.33 1.23 -6.48
CA CYS A 21 -0.42 1.50 -5.37
C CYS A 21 1.05 1.16 -5.70
N GLN A 22 1.28 0.08 -6.46
CA GLN A 22 2.61 -0.29 -6.97
C GLN A 22 3.12 0.77 -7.95
N TYR A 23 2.26 1.20 -8.88
CA TYR A 23 2.62 2.18 -9.90
C TYR A 23 3.03 3.55 -9.32
N ILE A 24 2.35 4.01 -8.27
CA ILE A 24 2.57 5.37 -7.76
C ILE A 24 3.65 5.47 -6.66
N CYS A 25 4.09 4.35 -6.09
CA CYS A 25 5.01 4.39 -4.96
C CYS A 25 6.37 4.93 -5.44
N PRO A 26 6.83 6.11 -4.97
CA PRO A 26 8.07 6.71 -5.46
C PRO A 26 9.31 5.92 -5.04
N ASN A 27 9.18 5.03 -4.05
CA ASN A 27 10.26 4.23 -3.50
C ASN A 27 10.04 2.72 -3.75
N ASP A 28 9.15 2.36 -4.68
CA ASP A 28 8.88 0.96 -5.09
C ASP A 28 8.56 -0.01 -3.93
N LEU A 29 7.89 0.47 -2.87
CA LEU A 29 7.62 -0.33 -1.67
C LEU A 29 6.31 -1.12 -1.75
N MET A 30 5.39 -0.69 -2.59
CA MET A 30 4.07 -1.31 -2.71
C MET A 30 4.14 -2.45 -3.73
N ALA A 31 3.90 -3.68 -3.29
CA ALA A 31 3.92 -4.87 -4.13
C ALA A 31 2.58 -5.60 -4.10
N LEU A 32 2.25 -6.34 -5.18
CA LEU A 32 1.08 -7.22 -5.23
C LEU A 32 1.51 -8.66 -4.93
N ASN A 33 0.92 -9.26 -3.89
CA ASN A 33 1.01 -10.70 -3.71
C ASN A 33 0.04 -11.39 -4.71
N ARG A 34 0.60 -12.14 -5.65
CA ARG A 34 -0.13 -12.79 -6.74
C ARG A 34 -0.91 -14.04 -6.31
N GLU A 35 -0.59 -14.62 -5.15
CA GLU A 35 -1.28 -15.82 -4.65
C GLU A 35 -2.62 -15.44 -4.01
N ILE A 36 -2.62 -14.41 -3.17
CA ILE A 36 -3.82 -13.93 -2.46
C ILE A 36 -4.51 -12.74 -3.16
N MET A 37 -3.87 -12.16 -4.19
CA MET A 37 -4.33 -10.98 -4.92
C MET A 37 -4.58 -9.77 -4.00
N LYS A 38 -3.64 -9.52 -3.08
CA LYS A 38 -3.66 -8.37 -2.16
C LYS A 38 -2.33 -7.65 -2.20
N ALA A 39 -2.39 -6.32 -2.17
CA ALA A 39 -1.19 -5.51 -2.09
C ALA A 39 -0.64 -5.50 -0.66
N TYR A 40 0.67 -5.27 -0.53
CA TYR A 40 1.35 -5.09 0.75
C TYR A 40 2.53 -4.13 0.58
N ASN A 41 3.03 -3.60 1.68
CA ASN A 41 4.30 -2.87 1.71
C ASN A 41 5.42 -3.87 2.03
N GLN A 42 6.40 -4.02 1.14
CA GLN A 42 7.47 -5.01 1.26
C GLN A 42 8.59 -4.60 2.22
N GLU A 43 8.82 -3.29 2.38
CA GLU A 43 9.85 -2.74 3.28
C GLU A 43 9.31 -1.49 4.00
N PRO A 44 8.51 -1.69 5.07
CA PRO A 44 7.83 -0.58 5.75
C PRO A 44 8.79 0.48 6.30
N GLU A 45 9.98 0.10 6.74
CA GLU A 45 11.03 0.99 7.27
C GLU A 45 11.50 2.08 6.29
N TYR A 46 11.40 1.86 4.97
CA TYR A 46 11.77 2.84 3.95
C TYR A 46 10.59 3.65 3.41
N CYS A 47 9.39 3.43 3.94
CA CYS A 47 8.23 4.23 3.57
C CYS A 47 8.40 5.64 4.09
N TRP A 48 7.99 6.64 3.30
CA TRP A 48 8.11 8.05 3.64
C TRP A 48 6.78 8.70 4.07
N GLU A 49 5.75 7.88 4.29
CA GLU A 49 4.41 8.35 4.67
C GLU A 49 3.88 9.48 3.75
N CYS A 50 4.22 9.45 2.45
CA CYS A 50 3.85 10.51 1.50
C CYS A 50 2.38 10.48 1.06
N TYR A 51 1.61 9.47 1.48
CA TYR A 51 0.20 9.23 1.14
C TYR A 51 -0.09 8.98 -0.36
N SER A 52 0.90 8.86 -1.24
CA SER A 52 0.66 8.62 -2.67
C SER A 52 -0.13 7.32 -2.92
N CYS A 53 0.27 6.23 -2.27
CA CYS A 53 -0.43 4.94 -2.36
C CYS A 53 -1.85 4.99 -1.75
N VAL A 54 -2.05 5.74 -0.66
CA VAL A 54 -3.37 5.96 -0.03
C VAL A 54 -4.31 6.69 -0.98
N LYS A 55 -3.85 7.81 -1.55
CA LYS A 55 -4.67 8.70 -2.38
C LYS A 55 -5.09 8.07 -3.70
N ILE A 56 -4.24 7.25 -4.30
CA ILE A 56 -4.55 6.62 -5.59
C ILE A 56 -5.44 5.38 -5.46
N CYS A 57 -5.54 4.79 -4.26
CA CYS A 57 -6.22 3.50 -4.10
C CYS A 57 -7.73 3.64 -4.39
N PRO A 58 -8.25 2.99 -5.44
CA PRO A 58 -9.67 3.13 -5.83
C PRO A 58 -10.62 2.57 -4.77
N GLN A 59 -10.19 1.52 -4.06
CA GLN A 59 -10.97 0.86 -3.01
C GLN A 59 -10.77 1.49 -1.62
N GLN A 60 -9.93 2.53 -1.51
CA GLN A 60 -9.55 3.13 -0.23
C GLN A 60 -9.10 2.07 0.80
N ALA A 61 -8.29 1.12 0.31
CA ALA A 61 -7.85 -0.05 1.08
C ALA A 61 -6.52 0.18 1.79
N ILE A 62 -5.89 1.35 1.63
CA ILE A 62 -4.54 1.63 2.15
C ILE A 62 -4.65 2.74 3.17
N GLU A 63 -4.04 2.52 4.33
CA GLU A 63 -3.95 3.50 5.42
C GLU A 63 -2.48 3.64 5.83
N VAL A 64 -2.14 4.74 6.49
CA VAL A 64 -0.80 4.94 7.07
C VAL A 64 -0.95 4.89 8.58
N ARG A 65 -0.18 4.01 9.21
CA ARG A 65 0.10 4.08 10.65
C ARG A 65 1.45 4.81 10.80
N GLY A 66 1.66 5.49 11.92
CA GLY A 66 2.93 6.16 12.19
C GLY A 66 4.10 5.17 12.34
N TYR A 67 5.33 5.66 12.19
CA TYR A 67 6.50 4.89 12.57
C TYR A 67 6.46 4.47 14.05
N ALA A 68 6.71 3.19 14.31
CA ALA A 68 6.43 2.57 15.61
C ALA A 68 7.55 2.80 16.64
N ASP A 69 8.66 3.34 16.19
CA ASP A 69 9.81 3.77 16.99
C ASP A 69 9.52 5.05 17.78
N PHE A 70 8.61 5.90 17.32
CA PHE A 70 8.25 7.14 18.04
C PHE A 70 6.74 7.46 18.12
N VAL A 71 5.88 6.78 17.35
CA VAL A 71 4.42 6.91 17.47
C VAL A 71 3.86 5.67 18.18
N PRO A 72 3.30 5.83 19.41
CA PRO A 72 2.75 4.73 20.20
C PRO A 72 1.46 4.14 19.62
#